data_AF-A0A350LYR0-F1
#
_entry.id   AF-A0A350LYR0-F1
#
_cell.length_a   1.000
_cell.length_b   1.000
_cell.length_c   1.000
_cell.angle_alpha   90.00
_cell.angle_beta   90.00
_cell.angle_gamma   90.00
#
_symmetry.space_group_name_H-M   'P 1'
#
loop_
_entity.id
_entity.type
_entity.pdbx_description
1 polymer ?
#
loop_
_entity_poly.entity_id
_entity_poly.type
_entity_poly.pdbx_seq_one_letter_code
_entity_poly.pdbx_strand_id
1 'polypeptide(L)'
;MKKAFTLIELMVVVVVIGILLAVIMPRMMLLIDKSREKTTAKNLKNIKLALDLYCEGPDGGYIYPTTKEEFKEILENKFGEGKIPRAVLRVGSGVSASNECHVLGSVTLIPASPEGGWALIAEGEHRGYVFINSTKLDVYGEPYTNYSCW
;
A
#
# COMPACT_ATOMS: atom_id res chain seq x y z
N MET A 1 42.50 27.67 28.34
CA MET A 1 41.27 28.49 28.44
C MET A 1 40.17 27.80 27.67
N LYS A 2 39.08 27.38 28.31
CA LYS A 2 37.91 26.81 27.60
C LYS A 2 37.08 27.96 27.04
N LYS A 3 36.86 28.00 25.73
CA LYS A 3 35.89 28.92 25.11
C LYS A 3 34.49 28.50 25.54
N ALA A 4 33.79 29.39 26.23
CA ALA A 4 32.37 29.23 26.52
C ALA A 4 31.57 29.76 25.33
N PHE A 5 30.59 28.98 24.86
CA PHE A 5 29.63 29.42 23.84
C PHE A 5 28.82 30.60 24.35
N THR A 6 28.55 31.57 23.48
CA THR A 6 27.72 32.71 23.83
C THR A 6 26.24 32.36 23.67
N LEU A 7 25.38 32.95 24.51
CA LEU A 7 23.92 32.75 24.40
C LEU A 7 23.39 33.21 23.04
N ILE A 8 23.93 34.30 22.49
CA ILE A 8 23.51 34.83 21.20
C ILE A 8 23.83 33.88 20.03
N GLU A 9 24.94 33.17 20.10
CA GLU A 9 25.34 32.17 19.10
C GLU A 9 24.35 31.00 19.10
N LEU A 10 23.89 30.55 20.27
CA LEU A 10 22.85 29.54 20.36
C LEU A 10 21.49 30.05 19.86
N MET A 11 21.12 31.30 20.16
CA MET A 11 19.85 31.90 19.74
C MET A 11 19.74 31.98 18.22
N VAL A 12 20.78 32.48 17.54
CA VAL A 12 20.77 32.59 16.07
C VAL A 12 20.63 31.22 15.42
N VAL A 13 21.29 30.20 15.97
CA VAL A 13 21.24 28.82 15.45
C VAL A 13 19.83 28.25 15.54
N VAL A 14 19.16 28.36 16.70
CA VAL A 14 17.79 27.82 16.83
C VAL A 14 16.78 28.58 15.98
N VAL A 15 16.98 29.89 15.76
CA VAL A 15 16.15 30.70 14.86
C VAL A 15 16.30 30.23 13.42
N VAL A 16 17.53 30.04 12.93
CA VAL A 16 17.77 29.57 11.55
C VAL A 16 17.23 28.15 11.35
N ILE A 17 17.44 27.24 12.31
CA ILE A 17 16.87 25.88 12.25
C ILE A 17 15.33 25.93 12.22
N GLY A 18 14.71 26.81 13.03
CA GLY A 18 13.25 26.99 13.04
C GLY A 18 12.68 27.44 11.70
N ILE A 19 13.34 28.40 11.04
CA ILE A 19 12.92 28.89 9.71
C ILE A 19 13.03 27.77 8.66
N LEU A 20 14.14 27.02 8.67
CA LEU A 20 14.32 25.91 7.74
C LEU A 20 13.26 24.81 7.92
N LEU A 21 12.97 24.44 9.17
CA LEU A 21 11.94 23.42 9.47
C LEU A 21 10.55 23.85 9.01
N ALA A 22 10.19 25.12 9.18
CA ALA A 22 8.89 25.65 8.76
C ALA A 22 8.66 25.49 7.25
N VAL A 23 9.70 25.65 6.43
CA VAL A 23 9.60 25.50 4.96
C VAL A 23 9.61 24.03 4.54
N ILE A 24 10.37 23.17 5.24
CA ILE A 24 10.59 21.78 4.83
C ILE A 24 9.43 20.85 5.22
N MET A 25 8.82 21.04 6.40
CA MET A 25 7.76 20.16 6.93
C MET A 25 6.62 19.83 5.95
N PRO A 26 5.97 20.81 5.26
CA PRO A 26 4.84 20.49 4.38
C PRO A 26 5.23 19.61 3.20
N ARG A 27 6.43 19.80 2.64
CA ARG A 27 6.95 18.98 1.53
C ARG A 27 7.26 17.57 1.99
N MET A 28 7.81 17.42 3.20
CA MET A 28 8.16 16.12 3.75
C MET A 28 6.92 15.23 3.98
N MET A 29 5.79 15.80 4.43
CA MET A 29 4.55 15.04 4.61
C MET A 29 4.04 14.44 3.29
N LEU A 30 4.02 15.23 2.21
CA LEU A 30 3.65 14.74 0.88
C LEU A 30 4.60 13.64 0.36
N LEU A 31 5.91 13.75 0.64
CA LEU A 31 6.89 12.75 0.26
C LEU A 31 6.69 11.43 1.01
N ILE A 32 6.33 11.48 2.30
CA ILE A 32 6.00 10.30 3.09
C ILE A 32 4.78 9.59 2.52
N ASP A 33 3.73 10.33 2.18
CA ASP A 33 2.52 9.75 1.59
C ASP A 33 2.80 9.11 0.23
N LYS A 34 3.56 9.77 -0.65
CA LYS A 34 4.04 9.17 -1.91
C LYS A 34 4.88 7.91 -1.70
N SER A 35 5.69 7.87 -0.65
CA SER A 35 6.50 6.70 -0.31
C SER A 35 5.63 5.52 0.13
N ARG A 36 4.57 5.79 0.92
CA ARG A 36 3.59 4.78 1.34
C ARG A 36 2.86 4.19 0.13
N GLU A 37 2.39 5.04 -0.79
CA GLU A 37 1.72 4.59 -2.02
C GLU A 37 2.64 3.74 -2.89
N LYS A 38 3.89 4.18 -3.10
CA LYS A 38 4.89 3.38 -3.84
C LYS A 38 5.15 2.03 -3.17
N THR A 39 5.15 1.99 -1.84
CA THR A 39 5.31 0.74 -1.08
C THR A 39 4.09 -0.17 -1.28
N THR A 40 2.88 0.37 -1.17
CA THR A 40 1.63 -0.37 -1.42
C THR A 40 1.58 -0.91 -2.86
N ALA A 41 1.93 -0.09 -3.86
CA ALA A 41 2.01 -0.52 -5.26
C ALA A 41 3.06 -1.61 -5.49
N LYS A 42 4.21 -1.54 -4.81
CA LYS A 42 5.22 -2.60 -4.83
C LYS A 42 4.70 -3.90 -4.19
N ASN A 43 4.00 -3.78 -3.06
CA ASN A 43 3.39 -4.93 -2.39
C ASN A 43 2.32 -5.58 -3.26
N LEU A 44 1.52 -4.80 -3.98
CA LEU A 44 0.56 -5.31 -4.96
C LEU A 44 1.24 -6.15 -6.05
N LYS A 45 2.35 -5.66 -6.63
CA LYS A 45 3.14 -6.43 -7.61
C LYS A 45 3.67 -7.74 -7.02
N ASN A 46 4.11 -7.71 -5.76
CA ASN A 46 4.56 -8.90 -5.07
C ASN A 46 3.42 -9.90 -4.84
N ILE A 47 2.19 -9.43 -4.60
CA ILE A 47 1.00 -10.27 -4.44
C ILE A 47 0.60 -10.88 -5.79
N LYS A 48 0.57 -10.09 -6.86
CA LYS A 48 0.37 -10.56 -8.24
C LYS A 48 1.34 -11.69 -8.58
N LEU A 49 2.63 -11.51 -8.29
CA LEU A 49 3.63 -12.56 -8.49
C LEU A 49 3.34 -13.83 -7.65
N ALA A 50 2.79 -13.69 -6.44
CA ALA A 50 2.36 -14.83 -5.63
C ALA A 50 1.26 -15.64 -6.32
N LEU A 51 0.26 -14.92 -6.81
CA LEU A 51 -0.88 -15.48 -7.51
C LEU A 51 -0.43 -16.15 -8.80
N ASP A 52 0.42 -15.48 -9.58
CA ASP A 52 0.92 -16.01 -10.84
C ASP A 52 1.72 -17.31 -10.63
N LEU A 53 2.57 -17.38 -9.58
CA LEU A 53 3.30 -18.59 -9.21
C LEU A 53 2.38 -19.72 -8.71
N TYR A 54 1.30 -19.39 -8.03
CA TYR A 54 0.32 -20.38 -7.58
C TYR A 54 -0.53 -20.91 -8.73
N CYS A 55 -0.94 -20.03 -9.65
CA CYS A 55 -1.75 -20.38 -10.80
C CYS A 55 -0.94 -21.12 -11.88
N GLU A 56 0.39 -21.04 -11.85
CA GLU A 56 1.27 -21.85 -12.70
C GLU A 56 1.36 -23.29 -12.15
N GLY A 57 0.25 -24.04 -12.28
CA GLY A 57 0.17 -25.43 -11.84
C GLY A 57 1.00 -26.39 -12.70
N PRO A 58 1.34 -27.59 -12.19
CA PRO A 58 2.12 -28.60 -12.91
C PRO A 58 1.45 -29.08 -14.22
N ASP A 59 0.14 -28.89 -14.36
CA ASP A 59 -0.65 -29.28 -15.53
C ASP A 59 -0.86 -28.13 -16.53
N GLY A 60 -0.28 -26.94 -16.28
CA GLY A 60 -0.34 -25.77 -17.16
C GLY A 60 -1.68 -25.00 -17.15
N GLY A 61 -2.60 -25.33 -16.25
CA GLY A 61 -3.87 -24.63 -16.07
C GLY A 61 -3.75 -23.48 -15.06
N TYR A 62 -4.23 -22.29 -15.44
CA TYR A 62 -4.38 -21.15 -14.52
C TYR A 62 -5.71 -21.32 -13.77
N ILE A 63 -5.67 -21.59 -12.47
CA ILE A 63 -6.87 -21.60 -11.61
C ILE A 63 -6.70 -20.52 -10.55
N TYR A 64 -7.45 -19.43 -10.69
CA TYR A 64 -7.47 -18.36 -9.69
C TYR A 64 -8.31 -18.78 -8.48
N PRO A 65 -7.90 -18.38 -7.26
CA PRO A 65 -8.66 -18.71 -6.05
C PRO A 65 -10.01 -17.99 -6.09
N THR A 66 -11.07 -18.72 -5.75
CA THR A 66 -12.45 -18.21 -5.76
C THR A 66 -12.96 -17.90 -4.36
N THR A 67 -12.29 -18.43 -3.32
CA THR A 67 -12.62 -18.20 -1.92
C THR A 67 -11.62 -17.26 -1.26
N LYS A 68 -12.08 -16.55 -0.22
CA LYS A 68 -11.24 -15.64 0.56
C LYS A 68 -10.14 -16.40 1.30
N GLU A 69 -10.46 -17.60 1.77
CA GLU A 69 -9.58 -18.48 2.51
C GLU A 69 -8.40 -18.94 1.64
N GLU A 70 -8.67 -19.43 0.43
CA GLU A 70 -7.63 -19.78 -0.54
C GLU A 70 -6.73 -18.60 -0.88
N PHE A 71 -7.33 -17.43 -1.16
CA PHE A 71 -6.55 -16.24 -1.48
C PHE A 71 -5.63 -15.87 -0.31
N LYS A 72 -6.13 -15.91 0.93
CA LYS A 72 -5.33 -15.64 2.12
C LYS A 72 -4.19 -16.65 2.29
N GLU A 73 -4.45 -17.95 2.09
CA GLU A 73 -3.46 -19.01 2.18
C GLU A 73 -2.30 -18.81 1.20
N ILE A 74 -2.59 -18.44 -0.05
CA ILE A 74 -1.57 -18.15 -1.08
C ILE A 74 -0.64 -17.02 -0.62
N LEU A 75 -1.20 -15.98 0.00
CA LEU A 75 -0.40 -14.88 0.53
C LEU A 75 0.42 -15.31 1.75
N GLU A 76 -0.15 -16.11 2.64
CA GLU A 76 0.56 -16.63 3.81
C GLU A 76 1.69 -17.58 3.41
N ASN A 77 1.55 -18.37 2.35
CA ASN A 77 2.64 -19.19 1.80
C ASN A 77 3.82 -18.32 1.32
N LYS A 78 3.55 -17.24 0.59
CA LYS A 78 4.60 -16.37 0.06
C LYS A 78 5.27 -15.47 1.11
N PHE A 79 4.48 -14.90 2.02
CA PHE A 79 4.96 -13.88 2.95
C PHE A 79 5.23 -14.44 4.37
N GLY A 80 4.67 -15.60 4.69
CA GLY A 80 4.61 -16.20 6.03
C GLY A 80 3.30 -15.88 6.75
N GLU A 81 2.92 -16.75 7.70
CA GLU A 81 1.72 -16.57 8.53
C GLU A 81 1.71 -15.20 9.23
N GLY A 82 0.60 -14.46 9.08
CA GLY A 82 0.43 -13.13 9.68
C GLY A 82 1.36 -12.04 9.10
N LYS A 83 2.19 -12.33 8.10
CA LYS A 83 3.15 -11.39 7.48
C LYS A 83 2.68 -10.81 6.16
N ILE A 84 1.41 -10.98 5.82
CA ILE A 84 0.80 -10.35 4.63
C ILE A 84 1.04 -8.84 4.71
N PRO A 85 1.64 -8.22 3.66
CA PRO A 85 1.91 -6.80 3.67
C PRO A 85 0.60 -6.02 3.82
N ARG A 86 0.63 -4.92 4.55
CA ARG A 86 -0.54 -4.03 4.67
C ARG A 86 -0.60 -3.08 3.49
N ALA A 87 -1.79 -2.90 2.93
CA ALA A 87 -2.09 -1.83 1.99
C ALA A 87 -2.22 -0.52 2.79
N VAL A 88 -1.21 0.34 2.68
CA VAL A 88 -1.17 1.63 3.37
C VAL A 88 -1.76 2.70 2.45
N LEU A 89 -2.77 3.41 2.95
CA LEU A 89 -3.60 4.36 2.24
C LEU A 89 -3.67 5.68 2.99
N ARG A 90 -3.73 6.79 2.27
CA ARG A 90 -4.05 8.08 2.87
C ARG A 90 -5.56 8.22 3.03
N VAL A 91 -6.02 8.61 4.23
CA VAL A 91 -7.44 8.80 4.54
C VAL A 91 -7.63 10.18 5.16
N GLY A 92 -7.88 11.19 4.32
CA GLY A 92 -7.98 12.58 4.78
C GLY A 92 -6.67 13.04 5.41
N SER A 93 -6.70 13.46 6.68
CA SER A 93 -5.50 13.79 7.47
C SER A 93 -4.79 12.57 8.09
N GLY A 94 -5.42 11.40 8.04
CA GLY A 94 -4.94 10.17 8.63
C GLY A 94 -4.39 9.16 7.63
N VAL A 95 -4.03 8.00 8.14
CA VAL A 95 -3.50 6.85 7.39
C VAL A 95 -4.30 5.62 7.78
N SER A 96 -4.74 4.85 6.79
CA SER A 96 -5.28 3.50 7.02
C SER A 96 -4.28 2.47 6.53
N ALA A 97 -4.19 1.34 7.23
CA ALA A 97 -3.33 0.23 6.86
C ALA A 97 -3.99 -1.10 7.20
N SER A 98 -4.39 -1.85 6.19
CA SER A 98 -5.08 -3.13 6.34
C SER A 98 -4.43 -4.21 5.50
N ASN A 99 -4.47 -5.44 5.98
CA ASN A 99 -4.03 -6.65 5.28
C ASN A 99 -5.21 -7.58 4.97
N GLU A 100 -6.44 -7.06 5.06
CA GLU A 100 -7.62 -7.84 4.77
C GLU A 100 -7.63 -8.29 3.31
N CYS A 101 -8.00 -9.55 3.11
CA CYS A 101 -8.12 -10.17 1.80
C CYS A 101 -9.60 -10.31 1.46
N HIS A 102 -9.97 -9.94 0.24
CA HIS A 102 -11.32 -9.99 -0.28
C HIS A 102 -11.32 -10.65 -1.65
N VAL A 103 -12.28 -11.53 -1.93
CA VAL A 103 -12.51 -12.08 -3.26
C VAL A 103 -13.88 -11.62 -3.73
N LEU A 104 -13.92 -10.98 -4.89
CA LEU A 104 -15.10 -10.33 -5.45
C LEU A 104 -15.54 -11.08 -6.71
N GLY A 105 -16.84 -11.35 -6.81
CA GLY A 105 -17.41 -12.10 -7.94
C GLY A 105 -17.72 -11.27 -9.20
N SER A 106 -17.54 -9.94 -9.17
CA SER A 106 -17.78 -9.04 -10.31
C SER A 106 -17.09 -7.69 -10.13
N VAL A 107 -16.59 -7.11 -11.23
CA VAL A 107 -15.95 -5.78 -11.34
C VAL A 107 -16.87 -4.62 -10.93
N THR A 108 -18.20 -4.80 -10.98
CA THR A 108 -19.17 -3.75 -10.62
C THR A 108 -19.23 -3.43 -9.12
N LEU A 109 -18.60 -4.26 -8.27
CA LEU A 109 -18.51 -4.06 -6.82
C LEU A 109 -17.08 -3.67 -6.41
N ILE A 110 -16.63 -2.50 -6.86
CA ILE A 110 -15.38 -1.91 -6.39
C ILE A 110 -15.70 -0.48 -5.94
N PRO A 111 -15.47 -0.07 -4.67
CA PRO A 111 -14.71 -0.73 -3.59
C PRO A 111 -15.49 -0.93 -2.26
N ALA A 112 -15.13 -1.97 -1.49
CA ALA A 112 -15.89 -2.43 -0.32
C ALA A 112 -15.25 -2.10 1.05
N SER A 113 -14.14 -1.34 1.11
CA SER A 113 -13.50 -1.01 2.39
C SER A 113 -13.00 0.44 2.48
N PRO A 114 -13.41 1.21 3.52
CA PRO A 114 -12.76 2.45 3.92
C PRO A 114 -11.33 2.24 4.44
N GLU A 115 -11.03 1.05 4.95
CA GLU A 115 -9.78 0.72 5.63
C GLU A 115 -8.70 0.19 4.68
N GLY A 116 -9.07 -0.19 3.45
CA GLY A 116 -8.16 -0.73 2.45
C GLY A 116 -8.19 -2.26 2.35
N GLY A 117 -7.11 -2.80 1.79
CA GLY A 117 -6.82 -4.22 1.75
C GLY A 117 -6.48 -4.69 0.35
N TRP A 118 -6.46 -6.01 0.18
CA TRP A 118 -6.22 -6.68 -1.08
C TRP A 118 -7.51 -7.28 -1.59
N ALA A 119 -7.89 -6.95 -2.81
CA ALA A 119 -9.02 -7.57 -3.47
C ALA A 119 -8.56 -8.32 -4.72
N LEU A 120 -9.14 -9.49 -4.92
CA LEU A 120 -9.01 -10.30 -6.12
C LEU A 120 -10.37 -10.42 -6.79
N ILE A 121 -10.41 -10.28 -8.10
CA ILE A 121 -11.54 -10.70 -8.94
C ILE A 121 -11.04 -11.81 -9.85
N ALA A 122 -11.70 -12.96 -9.82
CA ALA A 122 -11.48 -14.04 -10.78
C ALA A 122 -12.59 -13.97 -11.85
N GLU A 123 -12.22 -13.69 -13.09
CA GLU A 123 -13.11 -13.77 -14.25
C GLU A 123 -12.97 -15.15 -14.90
N GLY A 124 -13.75 -16.11 -14.42
CA GLY A 124 -13.64 -17.52 -14.81
C GLY A 124 -12.43 -18.21 -14.18
N GLU A 125 -12.02 -19.36 -14.74
CA GLU A 125 -10.91 -20.15 -14.17
C GLU A 125 -9.54 -19.51 -14.44
N HIS A 126 -9.35 -18.90 -15.63
CA HIS A 126 -8.02 -18.60 -16.18
C HIS A 126 -7.62 -17.12 -16.13
N ARG A 127 -8.46 -16.22 -15.61
CA ARG A 127 -8.14 -14.78 -15.53
C ARG A 127 -8.50 -14.24 -14.17
N GLY A 128 -7.58 -13.50 -13.57
CA GLY A 128 -7.81 -12.82 -12.32
C GLY A 128 -7.04 -11.52 -12.20
N TYR A 129 -7.66 -10.56 -11.53
CA TYR A 129 -7.13 -9.22 -11.33
C TYR A 129 -7.04 -8.95 -9.84
N VAL A 130 -5.84 -8.59 -9.39
CA VAL A 130 -5.62 -8.14 -8.01
C VAL A 130 -5.42 -6.63 -7.98
N PHE A 131 -6.06 -5.99 -7.02
CA PHE A 131 -6.01 -4.54 -6.84
C PHE A 131 -6.14 -4.17 -5.36
N ILE A 132 -5.93 -2.90 -5.08
CA ILE A 132 -6.05 -2.35 -3.73
C ILE A 132 -7.54 -2.05 -3.46
N ASN A 133 -8.11 -2.70 -2.44
CA ASN A 133 -9.54 -2.54 -2.10
C ASN A 133 -9.77 -1.26 -1.30
N SER A 134 -9.98 -0.11 -1.95
CA SER A 134 -10.21 1.15 -1.25
C SER A 134 -11.24 2.07 -1.90
N THR A 135 -12.05 2.73 -1.06
CA THR A 135 -12.95 3.86 -1.41
C THR A 135 -12.24 5.21 -1.49
N LYS A 136 -10.93 5.28 -1.22
CA LYS A 136 -10.19 6.52 -1.13
C LYS A 136 -9.40 6.81 -2.41
N LEU A 137 -9.01 8.06 -2.56
CA LEU A 137 -8.15 8.54 -3.64
C LEU A 137 -6.71 8.67 -3.16
N ASP A 138 -5.77 8.48 -4.07
CA ASP A 138 -4.35 8.68 -3.85
C ASP A 138 -3.98 10.19 -3.78
N VAL A 139 -2.70 10.50 -3.62
CA VAL A 139 -2.18 11.89 -3.63
C VAL A 139 -2.36 12.61 -4.99
N TYR A 140 -2.68 11.89 -6.06
CA TYR A 140 -2.94 12.43 -7.40
C TYR A 140 -4.45 12.61 -7.69
N GLY A 141 -5.32 12.13 -6.80
CA GLY A 141 -6.77 12.17 -6.98
C GLY A 141 -7.33 10.97 -7.76
N GLU A 142 -6.52 9.93 -7.98
CA GLU A 142 -6.95 8.71 -8.65
C GLU A 142 -7.39 7.64 -7.64
N PRO A 143 -8.38 6.80 -7.98
CA PRO A 143 -8.75 5.65 -7.16
C PRO A 143 -7.57 4.69 -6.98
N TYR A 144 -7.32 4.23 -5.74
CA TYR A 144 -6.30 3.21 -5.47
C TYR A 144 -6.54 1.89 -6.23
N THR A 145 -7.76 1.64 -6.68
CA THR A 145 -8.15 0.47 -7.47
C THR A 145 -7.54 0.49 -8.88
N ASN A 146 -7.15 1.67 -9.39
CA ASN A 146 -6.49 1.82 -10.69
C ASN A 146 -5.04 1.34 -10.67
N TYR A 147 -4.44 1.20 -9.48
CA TYR A 147 -3.19 0.47 -9.32
C TYR A 147 -3.49 -1.00 -9.59
N SER A 148 -3.49 -1.35 -10.86
CA SER A 148 -3.54 -2.71 -11.36
C SER A 148 -2.22 -2.99 -12.07
N CYS A 149 -1.75 -4.21 -11.96
CA CYS A 149 -0.60 -4.67 -12.74
C CYS A 149 -1.14 -5.52 -13.88
N TRP A 150 -1.12 -4.93 -15.08
CA TRP A 150 -1.40 -5.60 -16.35
C TRP A 150 -0.22 -6.47 -16.76
#